data_AF-A0A920DYJ6-F1
#
_entry.id   AF-A0A920DYJ6-F1
#
_cell.length_a   1.000
_cell.length_b   1.000
_cell.length_c   1.000
_cell.angle_alpha   90.00
_cell.angle_beta   90.00
_cell.angle_gamma   90.00
#
_symmetry.space_group_name_H-M   'P 1'
#
loop_
_entity.id
_entity.type
_entity.pdbx_description
1 polymer ?
#
loop_
_entity_poly.entity_id
_entity_poly.type
_entity_poly.pdbx_seq_one_letter_code
_entity_poly.pdbx_strand_id
1 'polypeptide(L)'
;MLGFYAYKDIEKLEKFMSGKPIAEQEIGFALLHEMVAYAETSMSRRKFILHYFGEEFDDVNGPGADMDDNARNPKPKKKPKASRIATESHSRHSTTISFQ
;
A
#
# COMPACT_ATOMS: atom_id res chain seq x y z
N MET A 1 19.14 -5.18 7.72
CA MET A 1 18.96 -6.14 6.60
C MET A 1 19.05 -5.35 5.32
N LEU A 2 19.85 -5.79 4.35
CA LEU A 2 19.98 -5.14 3.03
C LEU A 2 19.26 -6.02 2.01
N GLY A 3 18.31 -5.45 1.28
CA GLY A 3 17.57 -6.13 0.21
C GLY A 3 17.79 -5.43 -1.12
N PHE A 4 18.03 -6.20 -2.17
CA PHE A 4 18.14 -5.69 -3.53
C PHE A 4 16.84 -5.99 -4.27
N TYR A 5 16.35 -5.02 -5.04
CA TYR A 5 15.10 -5.11 -5.79
C TYR A 5 15.32 -4.63 -7.21
N ALA A 6 14.90 -5.42 -8.19
CA ALA A 6 14.75 -4.99 -9.57
C ALA A 6 13.37 -5.43 -10.10
N TYR A 7 12.75 -4.59 -10.93
CA TYR A 7 11.46 -4.91 -11.54
C TYR A 7 11.48 -6.21 -12.36
N LYS A 8 12.63 -6.53 -12.98
CA LYS A 8 12.85 -7.79 -13.71
C LYS A 8 12.68 -9.04 -12.85
N ASP A 9 12.93 -8.94 -11.54
CA ASP A 9 12.73 -10.07 -10.63
C ASP A 9 11.24 -10.34 -10.40
N ILE A 10 10.42 -9.29 -10.38
CA ILE A 10 8.96 -9.39 -10.28
C ILE A 10 8.38 -10.06 -11.53
N GLU A 11 8.78 -9.61 -12.72
CA GLU A 11 8.35 -10.25 -13.99
C GLU A 11 8.68 -11.75 -14.03
N LYS A 12 9.82 -12.13 -13.46
CA LYS A 12 10.23 -13.53 -13.35
C LYS A 12 9.35 -14.30 -12.36
N LEU A 13 9.01 -13.70 -11.22
CA LEU A 13 8.14 -14.29 -10.22
C LEU A 13 6.70 -14.45 -10.73
N GLU A 14 6.17 -13.48 -11.46
CA GLU A 14 4.86 -13.58 -12.11
C GLU A 14 4.81 -14.74 -13.12
N LYS A 15 5.88 -14.92 -13.91
CA LYS A 15 5.99 -16.08 -14.82
C LYS A 15 6.01 -17.41 -14.08
N PHE A 16 6.55 -17.49 -12.86
CA PHE A 16 6.49 -18.71 -12.06
C PHE A 16 5.06 -19.05 -11.60
N MET A 17 4.14 -18.08 -11.57
CA MET A 17 2.75 -18.32 -11.19
C MET A 17 1.91 -18.93 -12.33
N SER A 18 2.29 -18.74 -13.60
CA SER A 18 1.46 -19.12 -14.75
C SER A 18 1.15 -20.62 -14.88
N GLY A 19 1.92 -21.48 -14.20
CA GLY A 19 1.72 -22.93 -14.18
C GLY A 19 0.87 -23.46 -13.01
N LYS A 20 0.46 -22.59 -12.08
CA LYS A 20 -0.26 -22.98 -10.86
C LYS A 20 -1.78 -22.91 -11.03
N PRO A 21 -2.59 -23.56 -10.17
CA PRO A 21 -4.04 -23.36 -10.14
C PRO A 21 -4.43 -21.89 -9.93
N ILE A 22 -5.57 -21.46 -10.48
CA ILE A 22 -6.03 -20.04 -10.44
C ILE A 22 -6.04 -19.48 -9.02
N ALA A 23 -6.56 -20.24 -8.04
CA ALA A 23 -6.61 -19.79 -6.65
C ALA A 23 -5.21 -19.50 -6.06
N GLU A 24 -4.20 -20.28 -6.43
CA GLU A 24 -2.82 -20.02 -6.01
C GLU A 24 -2.21 -18.83 -6.75
N GLN A 25 -2.58 -18.63 -8.02
CA GLN A 25 -2.14 -17.47 -8.80
C GLN A 25 -2.63 -16.18 -8.18
N GLU A 26 -3.92 -16.09 -7.85
CA GLU A 26 -4.52 -14.90 -7.24
C GLU A 26 -3.82 -14.52 -5.93
N ILE A 27 -3.61 -15.50 -5.05
CA ILE A 27 -2.89 -15.30 -3.78
C ILE A 27 -1.44 -14.85 -4.04
N GLY A 28 -0.74 -15.51 -4.97
CA GLY A 28 0.64 -15.15 -5.26
C GLY A 28 0.78 -13.77 -5.89
N PHE A 29 -0.14 -13.36 -6.77
CA PHE A 29 -0.15 -12.00 -7.31
C PHE A 29 -0.45 -10.95 -6.24
N ALA A 30 -1.35 -11.23 -5.30
CA ALA A 30 -1.59 -10.35 -4.16
C ALA A 30 -0.30 -10.13 -3.35
N LEU A 31 0.39 -11.22 -2.99
CA LEU A 31 1.66 -11.15 -2.25
C LEU A 31 2.77 -10.43 -3.04
N LEU A 32 2.84 -10.64 -4.35
CA LEU A 32 3.81 -9.94 -5.21
C LEU A 32 3.53 -8.44 -5.27
N HIS A 33 2.27 -8.04 -5.39
CA HIS A 33 1.91 -6.62 -5.37
C HIS A 33 2.21 -5.96 -4.02
N GLU A 34 2.00 -6.66 -2.90
CA GLU A 34 2.37 -6.19 -1.57
C GLU A 34 3.89 -6.00 -1.44
N MET A 35 4.69 -6.93 -1.98
CA MET A 35 6.14 -6.83 -2.03
C MET A 35 6.62 -5.64 -2.89
N VAL A 36 5.99 -5.40 -4.04
CA VAL A 36 6.27 -4.24 -4.90
C VAL A 36 5.93 -2.94 -4.15
N ALA A 37 4.76 -2.88 -3.52
CA ALA A 37 4.35 -1.72 -2.74
C ALA A 37 5.35 -1.43 -1.60
N TYR A 38 5.83 -2.47 -0.91
CA TYR A 38 6.89 -2.33 0.10
C TYR A 38 8.21 -1.85 -0.51
N ALA A 39 8.65 -2.41 -1.65
CA ALA A 39 9.91 -2.04 -2.28
C ALA A 39 9.93 -0.59 -2.76
N GLU A 40 8.82 -0.13 -3.35
CA GLU A 40 8.67 1.18 -4.00
C GLU A 40 8.16 2.29 -3.08
N THR A 41 7.71 1.97 -1.85
CA THR A 41 7.18 2.98 -0.93
C THR A 41 8.17 4.12 -0.67
N SER A 42 7.62 5.32 -0.47
CA SER A 42 8.33 6.50 0.02
C SER A 42 8.14 6.73 1.53
N MET A 43 7.38 5.86 2.20
CA MET A 43 7.18 5.89 3.66
C MET A 43 8.32 5.14 4.37
N SER A 44 8.44 5.29 5.69
CA SER A 44 9.32 4.43 6.49
C SER A 44 9.02 2.96 6.17
N ARG A 45 10.05 2.20 5.79
CA ARG A 45 9.91 0.77 5.52
C ARG A 45 9.48 0.01 6.77
N ARG A 46 9.94 0.48 7.93
CA ARG A 46 9.60 -0.11 9.22
C ARG A 46 8.12 0.08 9.54
N LYS A 47 7.58 1.28 9.30
CA LYS A 47 6.15 1.54 9.45
C LYS A 47 5.30 0.65 8.55
N PHE A 48 5.68 0.53 7.28
CA PHE A 48 4.94 -0.28 6.32
C PHE A 48 4.85 -1.75 6.74
N ILE A 49 6.00 -2.37 7.09
CA ILE A 49 6.03 -3.79 7.42
C ILE A 49 5.36 -4.10 8.75
N LEU A 50 5.48 -3.22 9.75
CA LEU A 50 4.81 -3.40 11.03
C LEU A 50 3.29 -3.28 10.87
N HIS A 51 2.82 -2.30 10.10
CA HIS A 51 1.39 -2.16 9.80
C HIS A 51 0.82 -3.38 9.07
N TYR A 52 1.60 -3.98 8.16
CA TYR A 52 1.20 -5.22 7.47
C TYR A 52 0.91 -6.38 8.46
N PHE A 53 1.65 -6.47 9.55
CA PHE A 53 1.43 -7.46 10.62
C PHE A 53 0.48 -6.99 11.73
N GLY A 54 -0.14 -5.81 11.58
CA GLY A 54 -1.07 -5.23 12.55
C GLY A 54 -0.39 -4.52 13.72
N GLU A 55 0.89 -4.18 13.61
CA GLU A 55 1.64 -3.43 14.62
C GLU A 55 1.69 -1.93 14.29
N GLU A 56 1.50 -1.11 15.32
CA GLU A 56 1.60 0.34 15.23
C GLU A 56 3.06 0.81 15.39
N PHE A 57 3.46 1.83 14.62
CA PHE A 57 4.81 2.36 14.66
C PHE A 57 4.85 3.88 14.46
N ASP A 58 5.48 4.58 15.42
CA ASP A 58 5.79 6.00 15.33
C ASP A 58 7.08 6.19 14.50
N ASP A 59 6.91 6.67 13.26
CA ASP A 59 7.97 6.95 12.31
C ASP A 59 8.70 8.27 12.54
N VAL A 60 8.38 9.00 13.62
CA VAL A 60 9.00 10.28 13.98
C VAL A 60 9.79 10.17 15.28
N ASN A 61 9.16 9.69 16.35
CA ASN A 61 9.78 9.63 17.70
C ASN A 61 9.95 8.20 18.22
N GLY A 62 9.44 7.20 17.49
CA GLY A 62 9.53 5.81 17.89
C GLY A 62 10.97 5.30 17.91
N PRO A 63 11.28 4.30 18.76
CA PRO A 63 12.58 3.66 18.74
C PRO A 63 12.84 3.04 17.36
N GLY A 64 13.85 3.57 16.67
CA GLY A 64 14.21 3.13 15.33
C GLY A 64 13.52 3.87 14.17
N ALA A 65 12.89 5.02 14.43
CA ALA A 65 12.32 5.90 13.42
C ALA A 65 13.33 6.30 12.31
N ASP A 66 14.61 6.39 12.65
CA ASP A 66 15.70 6.77 11.75
C ASP A 66 16.53 5.57 11.24
N MET A 67 16.04 4.34 11.40
CA MET A 67 16.81 3.12 11.09
C MET A 67 16.52 2.49 9.72
N ASP A 68 15.80 3.18 8.83
CA ASP A 68 15.56 2.73 7.46
C ASP A 68 16.01 3.74 6.39
N ASP A 69 16.18 3.25 5.16
CA ASP A 69 16.70 4.00 4.01
C ASP A 69 15.78 5.16 3.61
N ASN A 70 14.46 4.99 3.70
CA ASN A 70 13.49 6.03 3.35
C ASN A 70 13.42 7.12 4.44
N ALA A 71 13.64 6.77 5.70
CA ALA A 71 13.77 7.74 6.79
C ALA A 71 15.07 8.55 6.69
N ARG A 72 16.20 7.88 6.41
CA ARG A 72 17.52 8.53 6.27
C ARG A 72 17.69 9.29 4.96
N ASN A 73 17.03 8.84 3.90
CA ASN A 73 17.17 9.41 2.56
C ASN A 73 15.78 9.57 1.90
N PRO A 74 15.00 10.59 2.31
CA PRO A 74 13.61 10.74 1.92
C PRO A 74 13.42 10.83 0.41
N LYS A 75 12.64 9.89 -0.15
CA LYS A 75 12.24 9.94 -1.56
C LYS A 75 11.19 11.03 -1.78
N PRO A 76 11.17 11.69 -2.96
CA PRO A 76 10.13 12.66 -3.29
C PRO A 76 8.75 12.00 -3.21
N LYS A 77 7.88 12.55 -2.35
CA LYS A 77 6.50 12.07 -2.25
C LYS A 77 5.78 12.40 -3.54
N LYS A 78 5.39 11.37 -4.32
CA LYS A 78 4.46 11.56 -5.44
C LYS A 78 3.15 12.05 -4.84
N LYS A 79 2.76 13.30 -5.13
CA LYS A 79 1.44 13.80 -4.74
C LYS A 79 0.38 12.85 -5.31
N PRO A 80 -0.60 12.39 -4.52
CA PRO A 80 -1.74 11.69 -5.10
C PRO A 80 -2.38 12.63 -6.10
N LYS A 81 -2.44 12.24 -7.37
CA LYS A 81 -3.29 12.94 -8.34
C LYS A 81 -4.71 12.73 -7.82
N ALA A 82 -5.40 13.82 -7.49
CA ALA A 82 -6.79 13.78 -7.07
C ALA A 82 -7.64 13.20 -8.23
N SER A 83 -7.82 11.89 -8.27
CA SER A 83 -8.93 11.29 -8.99
C SER A 83 -10.17 11.69 -8.22
N ARG A 84 -10.97 12.56 -8.83
CA ARG A 84 -12.25 13.05 -8.32
C ARG A 84 -13.20 11.86 -8.13
N ILE A 85 -13.14 11.21 -6.97
CA ILE A 85 -14.27 10.41 -6.50
C ILE A 85 -15.25 11.46 -5.99
N ALA A 86 -16.23 11.78 -6.81
CA ALA A 86 -17.38 12.56 -6.38
C ALA A 86 -18.02 11.77 -5.23
N THR A 87 -17.79 12.22 -4.00
CA THR A 87 -18.55 11.77 -2.84
C THR A 87 -19.95 12.34 -3.01
N GLU A 88 -20.86 11.55 -3.58
CA GLU A 88 -22.29 11.75 -3.39
C GLU A 88 -22.57 11.59 -1.89
N SER A 89 -22.67 12.75 -1.24
CA SER A 89 -23.10 12.91 0.13
C SER A 89 -24.49 12.30 0.29
N HIS A 90 -24.55 11.11 0.87
CA HIS A 90 -25.75 10.60 1.51
C HIS A 90 -26.10 11.52 2.70
N SER A 91 -26.84 12.59 2.44
CA SER A 91 -27.58 13.33 3.46
C SER A 91 -29.04 12.90 3.39
N ARG A 92 -29.39 11.91 4.23
CA ARG A 92 -30.78 11.59 4.55
C ARG A 92 -31.39 12.76 5.32
N HIS A 93 -32.58 13.19 4.89
CA HIS A 93 -33.65 13.95 5.59
C HIS A 93 -34.01 15.28 4.92
N SER A 94 -35.11 15.28 4.16
CA SER A 94 -36.30 16.08 4.45
C SER A 94 -37.30 15.93 3.28
N THR A 95 -38.24 14.98 3.41
CA THR A 95 -39.46 14.98 2.58
C THR A 95 -40.58 15.52 3.45
N THR A 96 -40.86 16.81 3.32
CA THR A 96 -42.10 17.40 3.82
C THR A 96 -43.24 16.88 2.94
N ILE A 97 -44.08 16.03 3.52
CA ILE A 97 -45.36 15.62 2.94
C ILE A 97 -46.32 16.80 3.12
N SER A 98 -46.68 17.47 2.02
CA SER A 98 -47.82 18.39 1.97
C SER A 98 -49.09 17.56 1.81
N PHE A 99 -49.97 17.63 2.81
CA PHE A 99 -51.35 17.18 2.71
C PHE A 99 -52.12 18.08 1.73
N GLN A 100 -52.83 17.46 0.80
CA GLN A 100 -54.09 17.97 0.27
C GLN A 100 -55.14 16.88 0.41
#